data_AF-A0A441TN64-F1
#
_entry.id   AF-A0A441TN64-F1
#
_cell.length_a   1.000
_cell.length_b   1.000
_cell.length_c   1.000
_cell.angle_alpha   90.00
_cell.angle_beta   90.00
_cell.angle_gamma   90.00
#
_symmetry.space_group_name_H-M   'P 1'
#
loop_
_entity.id
_entity.type
_entity.pdbx_description
1 polymer ?
#
loop_
_entity_poly.entity_id
_entity_poly.type
_entity_poly.pdbx_seq_one_letter_code
_entity_poly.pdbx_strand_id
1 'polypeptide(L)' 'REEEPQISVPMVDIFVRADGLKADDAVKLITEPLETIVKGIDGVEHVYSQSRDDQVMVTARFVVGTSSDAAV' A
#
# COMPACT_ATOMS: atom_id res chain seq x y z
N ARG A 1 28.26 -22.78 -1.58
CA ARG A 1 27.56 -21.59 -2.08
C ARG A 1 26.37 -21.43 -1.15
N GLU A 2 26.47 -20.53 -0.17
CA GLU A 2 25.34 -20.21 0.71
C GLU A 2 24.48 -19.20 -0.06
N GLU A 3 23.23 -19.56 -0.33
CA GLU A 3 22.26 -18.63 -0.92
C GLU A 3 21.82 -17.68 0.19
N GLU A 4 21.91 -16.37 -0.06
CA GLU A 4 21.43 -15.35 0.87
C GLU A 4 19.94 -15.62 1.17
N PRO A 5 19.52 -15.63 2.45
CA PRO A 5 18.14 -15.96 2.80
C PRO A 5 17.18 -15.02 2.08
N GLN A 6 16.38 -15.59 1.18
CA GLN A 6 15.35 -14.85 0.46
C GLN A 6 14.20 -14.55 1.44
N ILE A 7 14.21 -13.37 2.05
CA ILE A 7 13.10 -12.88 2.87
C ILE A 7 12.02 -12.37 1.91
N SER A 8 10.99 -13.18 1.66
CA SER A 8 9.84 -12.75 0.87
C SER A 8 8.90 -11.90 1.75
N VAL A 9 8.62 -10.70 1.28
CA VAL A 9 7.72 -9.75 1.94
C VAL A 9 6.46 -9.63 1.09
N PRO A 10 5.26 -9.94 1.60
CA PRO A 10 4.04 -9.75 0.84
C PRO A 10 3.80 -8.25 0.62
N MET A 11 3.54 -7.85 -0.61
CA MET A 11 3.20 -6.48 -0.99
C MET A 11 1.88 -6.47 -1.76
N VAL A 12 1.01 -5.52 -1.43
CA VAL A 12 -0.26 -5.27 -2.12
C VAL A 12 -0.28 -3.83 -2.59
N ASP A 13 -0.48 -3.64 -3.88
CA ASP A 13 -0.63 -2.32 -4.50
C ASP A 13 -2.11 -2.01 -4.75
N ILE A 14 -2.55 -0.85 -4.27
CA ILE A 14 -3.91 -0.33 -4.42
C ILE A 14 -3.84 0.88 -5.36
N PHE A 15 -4.50 0.77 -6.51
CA PHE A 15 -4.60 1.85 -7.48
C PHE A 15 -6.00 2.46 -7.43
N VAL A 16 -6.06 3.78 -7.21
CA VAL A 16 -7.31 4.55 -7.22
C VAL A 16 -7.21 5.61 -8.30
N ARG A 17 -8.20 5.62 -9.20
CA ARG A 17 -8.39 6.72 -10.15
C ARG A 17 -9.10 7.86 -9.43
N ALA A 18 -8.51 9.03 -9.53
CA ALA A 18 -8.95 10.26 -8.88
C ALA A 18 -9.23 11.34 -9.94
N ASP A 19 -9.82 10.94 -11.06
CA ASP A 19 -10.02 11.77 -12.25
C ASP A 19 -10.66 13.12 -11.89
N GLY A 20 -9.98 14.21 -12.22
CA GLY A 20 -10.39 15.59 -11.92
C GLY A 20 -9.86 16.16 -10.61
N LEU A 21 -9.16 15.37 -9.78
CA LEU A 21 -8.48 15.88 -8.59
C LEU A 21 -7.03 16.27 -8.89
N LYS A 22 -6.63 17.42 -8.35
CA LYS A 22 -5.22 17.82 -8.25
C LYS A 22 -4.52 16.97 -7.19
N ALA A 23 -3.21 16.77 -7.35
CA ALA A 23 -2.42 15.96 -6.43
C ALA A 23 -2.64 16.34 -4.95
N ASP A 24 -2.63 17.63 -4.63
CA ASP A 24 -2.81 18.11 -3.24
C ASP A 24 -4.19 17.77 -2.65
N ASP A 25 -5.23 17.79 -3.48
CA ASP A 25 -6.59 17.42 -3.08
C ASP A 25 -6.73 15.90 -2.99
N ALA A 26 -6.13 15.16 -3.93
CA ALA A 26 -6.11 13.71 -3.92
C ALA A 26 -5.40 13.15 -2.66
N VAL A 27 -4.34 13.81 -2.19
CA VAL A 27 -3.68 13.45 -0.94
C VAL A 27 -4.66 13.52 0.24
N LYS A 28 -5.34 14.64 0.41
CA LYS A 28 -6.22 14.88 1.57
C LYS A 28 -7.50 14.05 1.52
N LEU A 29 -8.08 13.93 0.33
CA LEU A 29 -9.41 13.34 0.16
C LEU A 29 -9.37 11.83 -0.02
N ILE A 30 -8.26 11.27 -0.51
CA ILE A 30 -8.15 9.85 -0.83
C ILE A 30 -6.96 9.21 -0.11
N THR A 31 -5.77 9.76 -0.24
CA THR A 31 -4.56 9.10 0.25
C THR A 31 -4.51 9.00 1.76
N GLU A 32 -4.71 10.10 2.48
CA GLU A 32 -4.74 10.13 3.95
C GLU A 32 -5.78 9.18 4.57
N PRO A 33 -7.06 9.18 4.13
CA PRO A 33 -8.03 8.22 4.65
C PRO A 33 -7.70 6.78 4.25
N LEU A 34 -7.22 6.54 3.02
CA LEU A 34 -6.85 5.20 2.56
C LEU A 34 -5.66 4.64 3.36
N GLU A 35 -4.64 5.45 3.62
CA GLU A 35 -3.53 5.06 4.49
C GLU A 35 -4.01 4.70 5.89
N THR A 36 -4.93 5.47 6.46
CA THR A 36 -5.46 5.22 7.80
C THR A 36 -6.18 3.87 7.86
N ILE A 37 -6.98 3.56 6.84
CA ILE A 37 -7.70 2.28 6.73
C ILE A 37 -6.70 1.13 6.56
N VAL A 38 -5.75 1.26 5.63
CA VAL A 38 -4.77 0.21 5.32
C VAL A 38 -3.84 -0.07 6.50
N LYS A 39 -3.41 0.96 7.24
CA LYS A 39 -2.63 0.80 8.48
C LYS A 39 -3.39 0.03 9.57
N GLY A 40 -4.73 0.01 9.51
CA GLY A 40 -5.58 -0.73 10.43
C GLY A 40 -5.77 -2.21 10.06
N ILE A 41 -5.25 -2.67 8.92
CA ILE A 41 -5.34 -4.07 8.50
C ILE A 41 -4.29 -4.89 9.27
N ASP A 42 -4.73 -5.98 9.89
CA ASP A 42 -3.85 -6.90 10.60
C ASP A 42 -2.75 -7.44 9.68
N GLY A 43 -1.52 -7.36 10.16
CA GLY A 43 -0.36 -7.82 9.41
C GLY A 43 0.24 -6.79 8.46
N VAL A 44 -0.31 -5.57 8.33
CA VAL A 44 0.37 -4.48 7.62
C VAL A 44 1.51 -3.93 8.49
N GLU A 45 2.72 -3.96 7.95
CA GLU A 45 3.95 -3.47 8.58
C GLU A 45 4.27 -2.04 8.14
N HIS A 46 4.18 -1.77 6.84
CA HIS A 46 4.44 -0.44 6.27
C HIS A 46 3.42 -0.09 5.20
N VAL A 47 3.08 1.19 5.11
CA VAL A 47 2.24 1.74 4.05
C VAL A 47 3.02 2.87 3.37
N TYR A 48 3.16 2.76 2.06
CA TYR A 48 3.70 3.80 1.20
C TYR A 48 2.58 4.34 0.33
N SER A 49 2.62 5.61 0.00
CA SER A 49 1.65 6.22 -0.89
C SER A 49 2.32 7.17 -1.86
N GLN A 50 1.70 7.31 -3.03
CA GLN A 50 2.08 8.28 -4.03
C GLN A 50 0.81 8.81 -4.69
N SER A 51 0.69 10.13 -4.73
CA SER A 51 -0.42 10.82 -5.37
C SER A 51 0.09 11.73 -6.45
N ARG A 52 -0.62 11.72 -7.57
CA ARG A 52 -0.42 12.61 -8.71
C ARG A 52 -1.78 13.12 -9.13
N ASP A 53 -1.80 14.08 -10.05
CA ASP A 53 -3.05 14.48 -10.69
C ASP A 53 -3.74 13.23 -11.25
N ASP A 54 -5.05 13.14 -11.01
CA ASP A 54 -5.94 12.06 -11.48
C ASP A 54 -5.66 10.64 -10.94
N GLN A 55 -4.63 10.43 -10.12
CA GLN A 55 -4.26 9.08 -9.67
C GLN A 55 -3.63 9.03 -8.27
N VAL A 56 -4.01 8.00 -7.51
CA VAL A 56 -3.40 7.63 -6.24
C VAL A 56 -2.97 6.17 -6.28
N MET A 57 -1.78 5.90 -5.75
CA MET A 57 -1.25 4.57 -5.52
C MET A 57 -0.88 4.42 -4.04
N VAL A 58 -1.29 3.32 -3.41
CA VAL A 58 -0.90 2.96 -2.05
C VAL A 58 -0.35 1.54 -2.04
N THR A 59 0.84 1.36 -1.51
CA THR A 59 1.50 0.06 -1.37
C THR A 59 1.50 -0.34 0.10
N ALA A 60 0.85 -1.45 0.42
CA ALA A 60 0.86 -2.07 1.73
C ALA A 60 1.89 -3.19 1.75
N ARG A 61 2.82 -3.12 2.71
CA ARG A 61 3.80 -4.15 3.00
C ARG A 61 3.32 -4.93 4.22
N PHE A 62 3.23 -6.25 4.10
CA PHE A 62 2.81 -7.11 5.21
C PHE A 62 4.01 -7.72 5.94
N VAL A 63 3.78 -8.15 7.19
CA VAL A 63 4.79 -8.82 8.02
C VAL A 63 5.23 -10.13 7.35
N VAL A 64 6.54 -10.36 7.35
CA VAL A 64 7.18 -11.59 6.85
C VAL A 64 6.66 -12.80 7.62
N GLY A 65 6.18 -13.83 6.90
CA GLY A 65 5.56 -15.02 7.49
C GLY A 65 4.03 -14.99 7.50
N THR A 66 3.40 -13.90 7.05
CA THR A 66 1.98 -13.88 6.69
C THR A 66 1.79 -14.73 5.42
N SER A 67 0.97 -15.79 5.50
CA SER A 67 0.63 -16.60 4.33
C SER A 67 -0.01 -15.73 3.25
N SER A 68 0.47 -15.84 2.01
CA SER A 68 -0.02 -15.09 0.86
C SER A 68 -1.54 -15.23 0.64
N ASP A 69 -2.15 -16.31 1.15
CA ASP A 69 -3.59 -16.59 1.08
C ASP A 69 -4.45 -15.69 2.00
N ALA A 70 -3.88 -15.05 3.03
CA ALA A 70 -4.61 -14.16 3.91
C ALA A 70 -4.67 -12.70 3.40
N ALA A 71 -3.99 -12.41 2.29
CA ALA A 71 -3.86 -11.06 1.72
C ALA A 71 -4.83 -10.79 0.55
N VAL A 72 -5.86 -11.63 0.37
CA VAL A 72 -6.88 -11.51 -0.70
C VAL A 72 -8.24 -11.13 -0.11
#